data_AF-A0A7K0XEY5-F1
#
_entry.id   AF-A0A7K0XEY5-F1
#
_cell.length_a   1.000
_cell.length_b   1.000
_cell.length_c   1.000
_cell.angle_alpha   90.00
_cell.angle_beta   90.00
_cell.angle_gamma   90.00
#
_symmetry.space_group_name_H-M   'P 1'
#
loop_
_entity.id
_entity.type
_entity.pdbx_description
1 polymer ?
#
loop_
_entity_poly.entity_id
_entity_poly.type
_entity_poly.pdbx_seq_one_letter_code
_entity_poly.pdbx_strand_id
1 'polypeptide(L)' 'MERASTGLATAILRLFAGSVPGTRVVIATGSGNNGGDALFAGARLARRGMRVDAIGTTEHVHVAGLAALRRAG' A
#
# COMPACT_ATOMS: atom_id res chain seq x y z
N MET A 1 7.25 10.94 2.86
CA MET A 1 6.28 10.03 2.20
C MET A 1 4.91 9.98 2.89
N GLU A 2 4.72 10.58 4.07
CA GLU A 2 3.45 10.46 4.81
C GLU A 2 2.23 11.08 4.10
N ARG A 3 2.37 12.29 3.52
CA ARG A 3 1.24 12.98 2.87
C ARG A 3 0.75 12.23 1.63
N ALA A 4 1.64 11.87 0.70
CA ALA A 4 1.30 11.17 -0.52
C ALA A 4 0.68 9.80 -0.26
N SER A 5 1.31 8.97 0.58
CA SER A 5 0.78 7.65 0.96
C SER A 5 -0.58 7.72 1.67
N THR A 6 -0.79 8.72 2.53
CA THR A 6 -2.09 8.93 3.20
C THR A 6 -3.17 9.36 2.21
N GLY A 7 -2.85 10.29 1.30
CA GLY A 7 -3.75 10.72 0.23
C GLY A 7 -4.17 9.57 -0.67
N LEU A 8 -3.20 8.75 -1.11
CA LEU A 8 -3.44 7.57 -1.93
C LEU A 8 -4.35 6.54 -1.22
N ALA A 9 -4.03 6.18 0.03
CA ALA A 9 -4.87 5.25 0.79
C ALA A 9 -6.31 5.77 0.97
N THR A 10 -6.45 7.09 1.21
CA THR A 10 -7.76 7.73 1.37
C THR A 10 -8.56 7.69 0.07
N ALA A 11 -7.91 7.99 -1.06
CA ALA A 11 -8.54 7.92 -2.37
C ALA A 11 -9.03 6.50 -2.68
N ILE A 12 -8.20 5.48 -2.42
CA ILE A 12 -8.58 4.08 -2.61
C ILE A 12 -9.78 3.70 -1.73
N LEU A 13 -9.75 4.02 -0.44
CA LEU A 13 -10.87 3.70 0.47
C LEU A 13 -12.19 4.34 0.02
N ARG A 14 -12.15 5.55 -0.56
CA ARG A 14 -13.34 6.22 -1.11
C ARG A 14 -13.92 5.49 -2.31
N LEU A 15 -13.08 4.85 -3.15
CA LEU A 15 -13.57 4.04 -4.29
C LEU A 15 -14.41 2.84 -3.85
N PHE A 16 -14.16 2.31 -2.65
CA PHE A 16 -14.88 1.15 -2.11
C PHE A 16 -16.06 1.52 -1.21
N ALA A 17 -16.43 2.80 -1.11
CA ALA A 17 -17.60 3.29 -0.36
C ALA A 17 -17.75 2.74 1.07
N GLY A 18 -16.63 2.40 1.73
CA GLY A 18 -16.62 1.84 3.09
C GLY A 18 -16.69 0.31 3.20
N SER A 19 -16.84 -0.42 2.09
CA SER A 19 -16.70 -1.89 2.07
C SER A 19 -15.22 -2.27 2.00
N VAL A 20 -14.62 -2.50 3.16
CA VAL A 20 -13.16 -2.61 3.31
C VAL A 20 -12.69 -4.02 3.72
N PRO A 21 -13.30 -4.70 4.69
CA PRO A 21 -12.79 -6.00 5.13
C PRO A 21 -12.86 -7.07 4.02
N GLY A 22 -11.75 -7.76 3.79
CA GLY A 22 -11.67 -8.85 2.81
C GLY A 22 -11.44 -8.42 1.36
N THR A 23 -11.51 -7.12 1.05
CA THR A 23 -11.14 -6.56 -0.26
C THR A 23 -9.65 -6.83 -0.53
N ARG A 24 -9.34 -7.32 -1.73
CA ARG A 24 -7.96 -7.60 -2.17
C ARG A 24 -7.40 -6.44 -2.97
N VAL A 25 -6.16 -6.05 -2.65
CA VAL A 25 -5.41 -5.02 -3.35
C VAL A 25 -4.04 -5.59 -3.72
N VAL A 26 -3.66 -5.42 -4.98
CA VAL A 26 -2.31 -5.77 -5.46
C VAL A 26 -1.57 -4.49 -5.81
N ILE A 27 -0.37 -4.33 -5.27
CA ILE A 27 0.51 -3.19 -5.55
C ILE A 27 1.65 -3.66 -6.46
N ALA A 28 1.72 -3.12 -7.69
CA ALA A 28 2.92 -3.21 -8.52
C ALA A 28 3.87 -2.07 -8.13
N THR A 29 5.01 -2.40 -7.51
CA THR A 29 5.92 -1.41 -6.92
C THR A 29 7.30 -1.44 -7.57
N GLY A 30 7.80 -0.26 -7.95
CA GLY A 30 9.18 -0.06 -8.38
C GLY A 30 10.10 0.41 -7.25
N SER A 31 11.36 0.68 -7.58
CA SER A 31 12.39 1.09 -6.60
C SER A 31 12.27 2.53 -6.08
N GLY A 32 11.58 3.42 -6.80
CA GLY A 32 11.52 4.85 -6.51
C GLY A 32 10.53 5.29 -5.44
N ASN A 33 10.41 6.61 -5.25
CA ASN A 33 9.52 7.22 -4.27
C ASN A 33 8.05 6.82 -4.47
N ASN A 34 7.56 6.74 -5.71
CA ASN A 34 6.18 6.31 -5.95
C ASN A 34 5.93 4.87 -5.45
N GLY A 35 6.91 3.98 -5.61
CA GLY A 35 6.83 2.61 -5.09
C GLY A 35 6.77 2.58 -3.56
N GLY A 36 7.57 3.41 -2.90
CA GLY A 36 7.49 3.56 -1.44
C GLY A 36 6.17 4.16 -0.96
N ASP A 37 5.61 5.15 -1.67
CA ASP A 37 4.33 5.77 -1.31
C ASP A 37 3.19 4.75 -1.45
N ALA A 38 3.22 3.94 -2.51
CA ALA A 38 2.28 2.83 -2.70
C ALA A 38 2.38 1.79 -1.59
N LEU A 39 3.60 1.38 -1.20
CA LEU A 39 3.80 0.43 -0.11
C LEU A 39 3.32 0.96 1.26
N PHE A 40 3.60 2.23 1.58
CA PHE A 40 3.08 2.88 2.79
C PHE A 40 1.56 3.07 2.77
N ALA A 41 0.98 3.30 1.59
CA ALA A 41 -0.48 3.32 1.42
C ALA A 41 -1.06 1.92 1.63
N GLY A 42 -0.46 0.89 1.05
CA GLY A 42 -0.80 -0.51 1.26
C GLY A 42 -0.81 -0.90 2.74
N ALA A 43 0.22 -0.50 3.49
CA ALA A 43 0.26 -0.73 4.93
C ALA A 43 -0.93 -0.09 5.69
N ARG A 44 -1.39 1.08 5.25
CA ARG A 44 -2.58 1.74 5.82
C ARG A 44 -3.86 0.98 5.45
N LEU A 45 -3.96 0.48 4.22
CA LEU A 45 -5.11 -0.30 3.75
C LEU A 45 -5.19 -1.66 4.47
N ALA A 46 -4.07 -2.35 4.64
CA ALA A 46 -3.98 -3.60 5.39
C ALA A 46 -4.46 -3.43 6.84
N ARG A 47 -4.03 -2.36 7.52
CA ARG A 47 -4.53 -2.01 8.86
C ARG A 47 -6.03 -1.72 8.93
N ARG A 48 -6.70 -1.47 7.79
CA ARG A 48 -8.16 -1.30 7.71
C ARG A 48 -8.89 -2.60 7.35
N GLY A 49 -8.19 -3.72 7.22
CA GLY A 49 -8.77 -5.05 6.97
C GLY A 49 -8.76 -5.49 5.50
N MET A 50 -8.10 -4.74 4.60
CA MET A 50 -7.85 -5.20 3.24
C MET A 50 -6.72 -6.22 3.21
N ARG A 51 -6.77 -7.17 2.28
CA ARG A 51 -5.65 -8.08 1.99
C ARG A 51 -4.78 -7.45 0.93
N VAL A 52 -3.53 -7.14 1.26
CA VAL A 52 -2.65 -6.35 0.39
C VAL A 52 -1.41 -7.16 0.04
N ASP A 53 -1.28 -7.48 -1.25
CA ASP A 53 -0.09 -8.12 -1.81
C ASP A 53 0.75 -7.07 -2.56
N ALA A 54 2.07 -7.19 -2.51
CA ALA A 54 2.99 -6.34 -3.25
C ALA A 54 3.89 -7.17 -4.17
N ILE A 55 3.94 -6.78 -5.44
CA ILE A 55 4.78 -7.37 -6.47
C ILE A 55 5.84 -6.33 -6.86
N GLY A 56 7.11 -6.66 -6.63
CA GLY A 56 8.23 -5.85 -7.11
C GLY A 56 8.35 -5.97 -8.63
N THR A 57 8.36 -4.84 -9.33
CA THR A 57 8.54 -4.80 -10.80
C THR A 57 10.01 -4.56 -11.20
N THR A 58 10.88 -4.40 -10.21
CA THR A 58 12.32 -4.21 -10.35
C THR A 58 13.05 -5.03 -9.29
N GLU A 59 14.35 -5.24 -9.46
CA GLU A 59 15.20 -5.99 -8.52
C GLU A 59 15.19 -5.39 -7.10
N HIS A 60 15.08 -4.06 -7.01
CA HIS A 60 15.03 -3.33 -5.74
C HIS A 60 13.65 -2.73 -5.50
N VAL A 61 13.23 -2.71 -4.24
CA VAL A 61 12.00 -2.04 -3.78
C VAL A 61 12.30 -1.15 -2.59
N HIS A 62 11.43 -0.18 -2.34
CA HIS A 62 11.61 0.74 -1.22
C HIS A 62 11.54 0.02 0.14
N VAL A 63 12.71 -0.14 0.78
CA VAL A 63 12.91 -1.03 1.94
C VAL A 63 11.99 -0.68 3.11
N ALA A 64 11.95 0.60 3.51
CA ALA A 64 11.13 1.02 4.65
C ALA A 64 9.61 0.87 4.38
N GLY A 65 9.22 1.02 3.11
CA GLY A 65 7.82 0.85 2.69
C GLY A 65 7.42 -0.62 2.74
N LEU A 66 8.26 -1.51 2.19
CA LEU A 66 8.05 -2.95 2.23
C LEU A 66 7.99 -3.46 3.67
N ALA A 67 8.89 -3.00 4.54
CA ALA A 67 8.88 -3.35 5.95
C ALA A 67 7.60 -2.89 6.65
N ALA A 68 7.09 -1.69 6.34
CA ALA A 68 5.84 -1.19 6.88
C ALA A 68 4.62 -2.00 6.40
N LEU A 69 4.60 -2.42 5.14
CA LEU A 69 3.56 -3.30 4.61
C LEU A 69 3.58 -4.66 5.30
N ARG A 70 4.73 -5.34 5.36
CA ARG A 70 4.88 -6.64 6.03
C ARG A 70 4.46 -6.62 7.50
N ARG A 71 4.71 -5.53 8.22
CA ARG A 71 4.27 -5.38 9.63
C ARG A 71 2.76 -5.21 9.76
N ALA A 72 2.07 -4.79 8.71
CA ALA A 72 0.63 -4.54 8.73
C ALA A 72 -0.21 -5.81 8.55
N GLY A 73 0.42 -6.93 8.16
CA GLY A 73 -0.24 -8.20 7.81
C GLY A 73 -0.32 -8.41 6.31
#